data_AF-A0A6P3WDJ4-F1
#
_entry.id   AF-A0A6P3WDJ4-F1
#
_cell.length_a   1.000
_cell.length_b   1.000
_cell.length_c   1.000
_cell.angle_alpha   90.00
_cell.angle_beta   90.00
_cell.angle_gamma   90.00
#
_symmetry.space_group_name_H-M   'P 1'
#
loop_
_entity.id
_entity.type
_entity.pdbx_description
1 polymer ?
#
loop_
_entity_poly.entity_id
_entity_poly.type
_entity_poly.pdbx_seq_one_letter_code
_entity_poly.pdbx_strand_id
1 'polypeptide(L)'
;MSDDVVLLNVPVIRQLFHWDCGLACSRMVLKYLHPVSEEEFQRACWDLKLKESVWTIDLAYLMCHLGVKNCFCTQTLGVDKGFKNQSFYKKHFDTEEDRVNELFLTAESRGVSLKKCSVSVQELQSHVSQGHVAIVLVNAVLLVCELCSSPVKYCCFLPVGQKCFCKKPDYQGHFVVVCGFNHTAGSVFYNNPAFSDRVCCTSISNFEEARRSYGTDEDILLIFKES
;
A
#
# COMPACT_ATOMS: atom_id res chain seq x y z
N MET A 1 -2.23 -16.82 24.95
CA MET A 1 -1.90 -16.97 23.52
C MET A 1 -0.45 -16.57 23.42
N SER A 2 0.42 -17.36 22.79
CA SER A 2 1.83 -16.93 22.70
C SER A 2 1.89 -15.61 21.94
N ASP A 3 2.61 -14.63 22.48
CA ASP A 3 2.82 -13.30 21.87
C ASP A 3 3.59 -13.37 20.53
N ASP A 4 3.85 -14.57 20.03
CA ASP A 4 4.60 -14.85 18.81
C ASP A 4 3.81 -14.58 17.53
N VAL A 5 2.47 -14.61 17.57
CA VAL A 5 1.62 -14.43 16.39
C VAL A 5 0.60 -13.33 16.62
N VAL A 6 0.69 -12.28 15.80
CA VAL A 6 -0.31 -11.22 15.73
C VAL A 6 -0.98 -11.31 14.36
N LEU A 7 -2.31 -11.40 14.34
CA LEU A 7 -3.10 -11.31 13.13
C LEU A 7 -4.39 -10.54 13.41
N LEU A 8 -4.48 -9.34 12.86
CA LEU A 8 -5.65 -8.47 12.99
C LEU A 8 -6.70 -8.86 11.96
N ASN A 9 -7.97 -8.85 12.38
CA ASN A 9 -9.10 -9.22 11.53
C ASN A 9 -9.51 -8.06 10.58
N VAL A 10 -8.57 -7.65 9.73
CA VAL A 10 -8.81 -6.63 8.69
C VAL A 10 -9.59 -7.29 7.55
N PRO A 11 -10.76 -6.75 7.14
CA PRO A 11 -11.53 -7.33 6.05
C PRO A 11 -10.76 -7.26 4.74
N VAL A 12 -10.88 -8.30 3.91
CA VAL A 12 -10.28 -8.33 2.58
C VAL A 12 -11.25 -7.70 1.58
N ILE A 13 -10.77 -6.75 0.79
CA ILE A 13 -11.53 -6.12 -0.30
C ILE A 13 -10.70 -6.21 -1.57
N ARG A 14 -11.29 -6.78 -2.62
CA ARG A 14 -10.61 -6.91 -3.90
C ARG A 14 -10.66 -5.60 -4.67
N GLN A 15 -9.54 -5.20 -5.26
CA GLN A 15 -9.50 -4.11 -6.22
C GLN A 15 -10.33 -4.44 -7.47
N LEU A 16 -10.94 -3.44 -8.08
CA LEU A 16 -11.81 -3.64 -9.24
C LEU A 16 -11.08 -3.35 -10.56
N PHE A 17 -10.05 -2.52 -10.52
CA PHE A 17 -9.29 -2.06 -11.68
C PHE A 17 -7.80 -2.32 -11.48
N HIS A 18 -6.99 -1.97 -12.49
CA HIS A 18 -5.54 -2.15 -12.40
C HIS A 18 -4.84 -1.12 -11.53
N TRP A 19 -5.51 -0.01 -11.22
CA TRP A 19 -4.93 1.18 -10.60
C TRP A 19 -5.43 1.44 -9.18
N ASP A 20 -6.54 0.82 -8.76
CA ASP A 20 -7.25 1.14 -7.52
C ASP A 20 -6.80 0.29 -6.32
N CYS A 21 -5.67 -0.43 -6.41
CA CYS A 21 -5.15 -1.25 -5.30
C CYS A 21 -4.99 -0.44 -4.00
N GLY A 22 -4.50 0.81 -4.08
CA GLY A 22 -4.39 1.71 -2.92
C GLY A 22 -5.75 2.11 -2.35
N LEU A 23 -6.77 2.31 -3.19
CA LEU A 23 -8.14 2.61 -2.75
C LEU A 23 -8.83 1.39 -2.15
N ALA A 24 -8.57 0.20 -2.68
CA ALA A 24 -9.03 -1.05 -2.08
C ALA A 24 -8.40 -1.26 -0.68
N CYS A 25 -7.08 -1.06 -0.55
CA CYS A 25 -6.40 -1.05 0.75
C CYS A 25 -6.99 -0.02 1.71
N SER A 26 -7.27 1.19 1.22
CA SER A 26 -7.90 2.25 2.03
C SER A 26 -9.26 1.83 2.59
N ARG A 27 -10.12 1.23 1.75
CA ARG A 27 -11.41 0.68 2.21
C ARG A 27 -11.23 -0.43 3.25
N MET A 28 -10.25 -1.31 3.09
CA MET A 28 -9.97 -2.37 4.08
C MET A 28 -9.62 -1.78 5.44
N VAL A 29 -8.73 -0.79 5.45
CA VAL A 29 -8.30 -0.13 6.69
C VAL A 29 -9.44 0.65 7.34
N LEU A 30 -10.19 1.43 6.55
CA LEU A 30 -11.36 2.17 7.04
C LEU A 30 -12.40 1.22 7.66
N LYS A 31 -12.75 0.14 6.97
CA LYS A 31 -13.71 -0.83 7.51
C LYS A 31 -13.24 -1.51 8.81
N TYR A 32 -11.93 -1.58 9.05
CA TYR A 32 -11.37 -2.12 10.29
C TYR A 32 -11.26 -1.09 11.43
N LEU A 33 -10.79 0.13 11.15
CA LEU A 33 -10.44 1.13 12.18
C LEU A 33 -11.41 2.31 12.29
N HIS A 34 -12.04 2.70 11.19
CA HIS A 34 -12.84 3.91 11.10
C HIS A 34 -13.91 3.74 9.98
N PRO A 35 -14.97 2.95 10.22
CA PRO A 35 -15.93 2.63 9.18
C PRO A 35 -16.65 3.87 8.68
N VAL A 36 -16.53 4.13 7.38
CA VAL A 36 -17.26 5.19 6.65
C VAL A 36 -18.22 4.55 5.64
N SER A 37 -19.25 5.29 5.24
CA SER A 37 -20.14 4.80 4.17
C SER A 37 -19.45 4.85 2.81
N GLU A 38 -19.93 4.09 1.82
CA GLU A 38 -19.36 4.16 0.47
C GLU A 38 -19.61 5.54 -0.16
N GLU A 39 -20.73 6.20 0.14
CA GLU A 39 -21.02 7.57 -0.32
C GLU A 39 -20.03 8.58 0.26
N GLU A 40 -19.66 8.45 1.52
CA GLU A 40 -18.65 9.28 2.18
C GLU A 40 -17.26 9.05 1.57
N PHE A 41 -16.87 7.79 1.38
CA PHE A 41 -15.62 7.43 0.72
C PHE A 41 -15.52 8.02 -0.69
N GLN A 42 -16.57 7.85 -1.50
CA GLN A 42 -16.61 8.37 -2.87
C GLN A 42 -16.59 9.90 -2.90
N ARG A 43 -17.29 10.55 -1.96
CA ARG A 43 -17.24 12.01 -1.83
C ARG A 43 -15.83 12.50 -1.50
N ALA A 44 -15.14 11.85 -0.57
CA ALA A 44 -13.75 12.17 -0.24
C ALA A 44 -12.82 11.99 -1.44
N CYS A 45 -12.96 10.89 -2.20
CA CYS A 45 -12.21 10.70 -3.45
C CYS A 45 -12.48 11.81 -4.48
N TRP A 46 -13.74 12.23 -4.62
CA TRP A 46 -14.14 13.30 -5.52
C TRP A 46 -13.59 14.67 -5.10
N ASP A 47 -13.73 15.02 -3.82
CA ASP A 47 -13.29 16.32 -3.27
C ASP A 47 -11.77 16.48 -3.36
N LEU A 48 -11.02 15.37 -3.19
CA LEU A 48 -9.58 15.31 -3.38
C LEU A 48 -9.15 15.19 -4.85
N LYS A 49 -10.11 15.04 -5.77
CA LYS A 49 -9.87 14.88 -7.22
C LYS A 49 -8.91 13.72 -7.52
N LEU A 50 -9.07 12.60 -6.81
CA LEU A 50 -8.22 11.43 -7.01
C LEU A 50 -8.36 10.92 -8.45
N LYS A 51 -7.21 10.60 -9.06
CA LYS A 51 -7.12 10.09 -10.44
C LYS A 51 -6.87 8.59 -10.45
N GLU A 52 -6.85 8.02 -11.64
CA GLU A 52 -6.45 6.62 -11.89
C GLU A 52 -4.94 6.36 -11.71
N SER A 53 -4.18 7.34 -11.19
CA SER A 53 -2.77 7.25 -10.84
C SER A 53 -2.65 7.60 -9.36
N VAL A 54 -2.84 6.60 -8.51
CA VAL A 54 -2.92 6.76 -7.05
C VAL A 54 -1.54 6.55 -6.43
N TRP A 55 -1.03 7.57 -5.74
CA TRP A 55 0.24 7.55 -5.01
C TRP A 55 0.01 7.45 -3.50
N THR A 56 1.03 7.10 -2.73
CA THR A 56 0.92 6.98 -1.27
C THR A 56 0.51 8.30 -0.62
N ILE A 57 0.98 9.45 -1.16
CA ILE A 57 0.56 10.78 -0.70
C ILE A 57 -0.95 11.00 -0.93
N ASP A 58 -1.52 10.52 -2.03
CA ASP A 58 -2.96 10.59 -2.28
C ASP A 58 -3.75 9.84 -1.20
N LEU A 59 -3.25 8.67 -0.79
CA LEU A 59 -3.85 7.88 0.29
C LEU A 59 -3.72 8.58 1.64
N ALA A 60 -2.60 9.25 1.92
CA ALA A 60 -2.40 10.01 3.15
C ALA A 60 -3.39 11.20 3.25
N TYR A 61 -3.60 11.90 2.14
CA TYR A 61 -4.63 12.94 2.02
C TYR A 61 -6.03 12.37 2.22
N LEU A 62 -6.34 11.21 1.64
CA LEU A 62 -7.63 10.54 1.82
C LEU A 62 -7.89 10.19 3.28
N MET A 63 -6.91 9.60 3.98
CA MET A 63 -7.02 9.27 5.39
C MET A 63 -7.18 10.52 6.25
N CYS A 64 -6.41 11.57 5.97
CA CYS A 64 -6.53 12.85 6.67
C CYS A 64 -7.90 13.51 6.46
N HIS A 65 -8.42 13.49 5.23
CA HIS A 65 -9.72 14.07 4.88
C HIS A 65 -10.88 13.35 5.59
N LEU A 66 -10.76 12.02 5.74
CA LEU A 66 -11.72 11.18 6.47
C LEU A 66 -11.50 11.18 8.00
N GLY A 67 -10.63 12.07 8.53
CA GLY A 67 -10.39 12.20 9.97
C GLY A 67 -9.58 11.06 10.59
N VAL A 68 -8.98 10.18 9.78
CA VAL A 68 -8.20 9.04 10.26
C VAL A 68 -6.78 9.47 10.62
N LYS A 69 -6.38 9.28 11.87
CA LYS A 69 -5.00 9.51 12.31
C LYS A 69 -4.03 8.61 11.54
N ASN A 70 -3.07 9.22 10.85
CA ASN A 70 -2.10 8.52 10.01
C ASN A 70 -0.72 9.19 10.02
N CYS A 71 0.30 8.51 9.52
CA CYS A 71 1.62 9.06 9.26
C CYS A 71 2.22 8.40 8.01
N PHE A 72 2.51 9.21 6.99
CA PHE A 72 3.18 8.77 5.78
C PHE A 72 4.70 8.86 5.95
N CYS A 73 5.40 7.73 5.81
CA CYS A 73 6.85 7.61 5.83
C CYS A 73 7.37 7.27 4.42
N THR A 74 8.39 7.97 3.96
CA THR A 74 9.01 7.77 2.62
C THR A 74 10.49 8.16 2.61
N GLN A 75 11.28 7.63 1.67
CA GLN A 75 12.64 8.10 1.39
C GLN A 75 12.67 9.35 0.50
N THR A 76 11.61 9.63 -0.24
CA THR A 76 11.57 10.67 -1.27
C THR A 76 10.43 11.64 -0.98
N LEU A 77 10.75 12.92 -0.82
CA LEU A 77 9.75 13.99 -0.71
C LEU A 77 9.50 14.55 -2.10
N GLY A 78 8.37 14.18 -2.70
CA GLY A 78 8.07 14.47 -4.10
C GLY A 78 8.27 13.25 -4.99
N VAL A 79 8.47 13.48 -6.29
CA VAL A 79 8.75 12.41 -7.26
C VAL A 79 10.25 12.25 -7.48
N ASP A 80 10.75 11.01 -7.38
CA ASP A 80 12.12 10.70 -7.84
C ASP A 80 12.18 10.81 -9.38
N LYS A 81 12.97 11.77 -9.87
CA LYS A 81 13.22 11.98 -11.30
C LYS A 81 13.84 10.75 -11.99
N GLY A 82 14.46 9.85 -11.25
CA GLY A 82 14.95 8.57 -11.74
C GLY A 82 13.84 7.60 -12.17
N PHE A 83 12.62 7.75 -11.62
CA PHE A 83 11.48 6.87 -11.95
C PHE A 83 10.99 7.02 -13.39
N LYS A 84 11.31 8.11 -14.09
CA LYS A 84 11.03 8.24 -15.53
C LYS A 84 11.64 7.09 -16.36
N ASN A 85 12.68 6.45 -15.86
CA ASN A 85 13.35 5.32 -16.51
C ASN A 85 12.63 3.99 -16.24
N GLN A 86 11.75 3.92 -15.24
CA GLN A 86 10.91 2.76 -14.98
C GLN A 86 9.71 2.77 -15.92
N SER A 87 9.53 1.68 -16.66
CA SER A 87 8.43 1.54 -17.63
C SER A 87 7.05 1.74 -17.01
N PHE A 88 6.90 1.37 -15.74
CA PHE A 88 5.68 1.54 -14.95
C PHE A 88 5.24 3.01 -14.83
N TYR A 89 6.17 3.94 -14.55
CA TYR A 89 5.85 5.35 -14.35
C TYR A 89 5.83 6.17 -15.65
N LYS A 90 6.45 5.66 -16.72
CA LYS A 90 6.73 6.40 -17.96
C LYS A 90 5.48 6.99 -18.65
N LYS A 91 4.33 6.33 -18.59
CA LYS A 91 3.13 6.75 -19.35
C LYS A 91 2.52 8.06 -18.83
N HIS A 92 2.69 8.36 -17.55
CA HIS A 92 2.04 9.50 -16.89
C HIS A 92 3.02 10.42 -16.15
N PHE A 93 4.33 10.19 -16.30
CA PHE A 93 5.38 10.81 -15.47
C PHE A 93 5.28 12.34 -15.40
N ASP A 94 5.35 13.03 -16.55
CA ASP A 94 5.45 14.49 -16.57
C ASP A 94 4.19 15.18 -16.00
N THR A 95 2.99 14.62 -16.24
CA THR A 95 1.73 15.20 -15.73
C THR A 95 1.48 14.87 -14.25
N GLU A 96 2.04 13.77 -13.77
CA GLU A 96 1.90 13.35 -12.36
C GLU A 96 3.00 13.94 -11.48
N GLU A 97 4.18 14.27 -12.03
CA GLU A 97 5.29 14.90 -11.30
C GLU A 97 4.86 16.21 -10.64
N ASP A 98 4.32 17.16 -11.40
CA ASP A 98 3.89 18.46 -10.88
C ASP A 98 2.80 18.30 -9.80
N ARG A 99 1.81 17.44 -10.07
CA ARG A 99 0.69 17.16 -9.16
C ARG A 99 1.17 16.57 -7.84
N VAL A 100 2.00 15.54 -7.90
CA VAL A 100 2.50 14.84 -6.70
C VAL A 100 3.42 15.76 -5.92
N ASN A 101 4.30 16.50 -6.58
CA ASN A 101 5.15 17.49 -5.91
C ASN A 101 4.31 18.56 -5.20
N GLU A 102 3.23 19.07 -5.82
CA GLU A 102 2.31 20.01 -5.16
C GLU A 102 1.66 19.42 -3.90
N LEU A 103 1.24 18.15 -3.94
CA LEU A 103 0.66 17.47 -2.77
C LEU A 103 1.68 17.36 -1.62
N PHE A 104 2.94 17.04 -1.92
CA PHE A 104 4.01 17.03 -0.93
C PHE A 104 4.27 18.43 -0.36
N LEU A 105 4.32 19.46 -1.20
CA LEU A 105 4.54 20.85 -0.78
C LEU A 105 3.42 21.39 0.13
N THR A 106 2.19 20.93 -0.08
CA THR A 106 1.01 21.42 0.66
C THR A 106 0.54 20.47 1.77
N ALA A 107 1.23 19.35 1.99
CA ALA A 107 0.83 18.30 2.94
C ALA A 107 0.67 18.84 4.37
N GLU A 108 1.71 19.50 4.90
CA GLU A 108 1.73 19.99 6.28
C GLU A 108 0.63 21.04 6.53
N SER A 109 0.44 22.00 5.61
CA SER A 109 -0.59 23.04 5.75
C SER A 109 -2.02 22.49 5.65
N ARG A 110 -2.18 21.27 5.10
CA ARG A 110 -3.45 20.55 5.02
C ARG A 110 -3.61 19.48 6.10
N GLY A 111 -2.70 19.42 7.07
CA GLY A 111 -2.77 18.50 8.21
C GLY A 111 -2.31 17.08 7.91
N VAL A 112 -1.73 16.82 6.74
CA VAL A 112 -1.20 15.51 6.37
C VAL A 112 0.16 15.30 7.06
N SER A 113 0.24 14.29 7.93
CA SER A 113 1.47 13.95 8.65
C SER A 113 2.44 13.18 7.75
N LEU A 114 3.61 13.76 7.54
CA LEU A 114 4.64 13.26 6.61
C LEU A 114 6.01 13.20 7.28
N LYS A 115 6.77 12.13 7.05
CA LYS A 115 8.14 11.94 7.54
C LYS A 115 9.04 11.37 6.46
N LYS A 116 10.19 12.01 6.27
CA LYS A 116 11.27 11.47 5.44
C LYS A 116 12.13 10.50 6.27
N CYS A 117 11.77 9.22 6.29
CA CYS A 117 12.48 8.20 7.06
C CYS A 117 12.17 6.77 6.58
N SER A 118 13.05 5.84 6.91
CA SER A 118 12.76 4.40 6.80
C SER A 118 11.98 3.95 8.03
N VAL A 119 11.07 3.00 7.86
CA VAL A 119 10.46 2.25 8.96
C VAL A 119 11.09 0.85 8.98
N SER A 120 11.61 0.43 10.13
CA SER A 120 12.13 -0.92 10.34
C SER A 120 11.00 -1.95 10.48
N VAL A 121 11.30 -3.22 10.25
CA VAL A 121 10.31 -4.29 10.47
C VAL A 121 9.89 -4.35 11.94
N GLN A 122 10.78 -4.03 12.88
CA GLN A 122 10.48 -4.01 14.32
C GLN A 122 9.51 -2.88 14.68
N GLU A 123 9.68 -1.69 14.10
CA GLU A 123 8.72 -0.59 14.26
C GLU A 123 7.36 -0.96 13.66
N LEU A 124 7.35 -1.60 12.48
CA LEU A 124 6.11 -2.05 11.85
C LEU A 124 5.41 -3.15 12.67
N GLN A 125 6.15 -4.11 13.22
CA GLN A 125 5.61 -5.14 14.13
C GLN A 125 5.06 -4.52 15.42
N SER A 126 5.79 -3.58 16.02
CA SER A 126 5.34 -2.83 17.20
C SER A 126 4.08 -2.00 16.92
N HIS A 127 3.96 -1.43 15.73
CA HIS A 127 2.75 -0.74 15.29
C HIS A 127 1.57 -1.70 15.20
N VAL A 128 1.74 -2.84 14.53
CA VAL A 128 0.68 -3.84 14.33
C VAL A 128 0.27 -4.52 15.64
N SER A 129 1.19 -4.76 16.58
CA SER A 129 0.88 -5.36 17.88
C SER A 129 -0.03 -4.48 18.74
N GLN A 130 -0.04 -3.17 18.51
CA GLN A 130 -0.97 -2.20 19.13
C GLN A 130 -2.36 -2.19 18.48
N GLY A 131 -2.64 -3.11 17.55
CA GLY A 131 -3.91 -3.18 16.83
C GLY A 131 -4.04 -2.19 15.68
N HIS A 132 -2.96 -1.49 15.34
CA HIS A 132 -2.86 -0.59 14.19
C HIS A 132 -2.54 -1.37 12.90
N VAL A 133 -2.63 -0.71 11.75
CA VAL A 133 -2.31 -1.33 10.44
C VAL A 133 -1.47 -0.39 9.59
N ALA A 134 -0.88 -0.90 8.52
CA ALA A 134 -0.13 -0.10 7.57
C ALA A 134 -0.51 -0.45 6.12
N ILE A 135 -0.65 0.57 5.28
CA ILE A 135 -0.66 0.39 3.83
C ILE A 135 0.78 0.53 3.36
N VAL A 136 1.29 -0.47 2.65
CA VAL A 136 2.70 -0.55 2.23
C VAL A 136 2.76 -0.67 0.72
N LEU A 137 3.58 0.17 0.09
CA LEU A 137 3.93 0.03 -1.33
C LEU A 137 5.03 -1.02 -1.47
N VAL A 138 4.83 -1.95 -2.39
CA VAL A 138 5.78 -3.04 -2.67
C VAL A 138 6.01 -3.18 -4.15
N ASN A 139 7.19 -3.70 -4.52
CA ASN A 139 7.40 -4.25 -5.85
C ASN A 139 6.75 -5.64 -5.93
N ALA A 140 5.59 -5.69 -6.58
CA ALA A 140 4.81 -6.91 -6.77
C ALA A 140 5.52 -8.01 -7.59
N VAL A 141 6.58 -7.67 -8.34
CA VAL A 141 7.39 -8.66 -9.06
C VAL A 141 8.24 -9.48 -8.09
N LEU A 142 8.66 -8.87 -6.97
CA LEU A 142 9.53 -9.48 -5.97
C LEU A 142 8.74 -10.13 -4.83
N LEU A 143 7.54 -9.61 -4.51
CA LEU A 143 6.73 -10.15 -3.41
C LEU A 143 6.19 -11.56 -3.73
N VAL A 144 6.64 -12.55 -2.97
CA VAL A 144 6.21 -13.94 -3.06
C VAL A 144 5.35 -14.28 -1.85
N CYS A 145 4.17 -14.86 -2.09
CA CYS A 145 3.32 -15.38 -1.03
C CYS A 145 3.59 -16.88 -0.83
N GLU A 146 3.88 -17.29 0.40
CA GLU A 146 4.17 -18.68 0.78
C GLU A 146 2.92 -19.56 0.85
N LEU A 147 1.74 -18.93 0.97
CA LEU A 147 0.44 -19.64 1.05
C LEU A 147 -0.26 -19.75 -0.31
N CYS A 148 0.09 -18.91 -1.28
CA CYS A 148 -0.60 -18.87 -2.56
C CYS A 148 0.11 -19.78 -3.57
N SER A 149 -0.63 -20.72 -4.15
CA SER A 149 -0.11 -21.69 -5.12
C SER A 149 0.33 -21.08 -6.46
N SER A 150 0.08 -19.78 -6.69
CA SER A 150 0.49 -19.08 -7.90
C SER A 150 0.71 -17.60 -7.62
N PRO A 151 1.79 -17.00 -8.16
CA PRO A 151 2.01 -15.56 -8.07
C PRO A 151 0.92 -14.82 -8.85
N VAL A 152 0.53 -13.65 -8.34
CA VAL A 152 -0.43 -12.78 -9.02
C VAL A 152 0.20 -12.25 -10.31
N LYS A 153 -0.52 -12.36 -11.44
CA LYS A 153 -0.05 -11.84 -12.73
C LYS A 153 -0.60 -10.42 -12.95
N TYR A 154 0.17 -9.42 -12.53
CA TYR A 154 -0.21 -8.00 -12.65
C TYR A 154 -0.06 -7.43 -14.06
N CYS A 155 0.67 -8.12 -14.93
CA CYS A 155 1.09 -7.58 -16.22
C CYS A 155 -0.06 -7.21 -17.19
N CYS A 156 -1.21 -7.89 -17.10
CA CYS A 156 -2.26 -7.78 -18.11
C CYS A 156 -3.69 -7.88 -17.54
N PHE A 157 -3.87 -8.00 -16.22
CA PHE A 157 -5.15 -8.28 -15.55
C PHE A 157 -6.01 -9.32 -16.31
N LEU A 158 -5.36 -10.34 -16.89
CA LEU A 158 -6.08 -11.39 -17.60
C LEU A 158 -6.85 -12.22 -16.57
N PRO A 159 -8.05 -12.72 -16.92
CA PRO A 159 -8.79 -13.67 -16.11
C PRO A 159 -7.89 -14.83 -15.65
N VAL A 160 -8.15 -15.34 -14.44
CA VAL A 160 -7.47 -16.49 -13.87
C VAL A 160 -7.45 -17.63 -14.90
N GLY A 161 -6.25 -18.13 -15.22
CA GLY A 161 -6.05 -19.22 -16.20
C GLY A 161 -5.50 -18.79 -17.56
N GLN A 162 -5.50 -17.50 -17.91
CA GLN A 162 -4.88 -17.04 -19.16
C GLN A 162 -3.38 -16.76 -19.00
N LYS A 163 -2.59 -17.18 -20.00
CA LYS A 163 -1.15 -16.89 -20.09
C LYS A 163 -0.99 -15.51 -20.74
N CYS A 164 -0.45 -14.52 -20.02
CA CYS A 164 0.06 -13.32 -20.67
C CYS A 164 1.47 -13.58 -21.19
N PHE A 165 1.74 -13.19 -22.44
CA PHE A 165 3.05 -13.30 -23.11
C PHE A 165 3.91 -12.04 -22.93
N CYS A 166 3.50 -11.12 -22.08
CA CYS A 166 4.31 -9.97 -21.75
C CYS A 166 5.62 -10.41 -21.06
N LYS A 167 6.71 -9.69 -21.32
CA LYS A 167 7.92 -9.81 -20.53
C LYS A 167 7.58 -9.50 -19.06
N LYS A 168 8.19 -10.23 -18.11
CA LYS A 168 8.11 -9.84 -16.70
C LYS A 168 8.66 -8.40 -16.60
N PRO A 169 7.88 -7.45 -16.07
CA PRO A 169 8.41 -6.11 -15.84
C PRO A 169 9.47 -6.18 -14.73
N ASP A 170 10.43 -5.26 -14.76
CA ASP A 170 11.47 -5.15 -13.72
C ASP A 170 10.91 -4.56 -12.42
N TYR A 171 9.82 -3.79 -12.51
CA TYR A 171 9.12 -3.18 -11.39
C TYR A 171 7.61 -3.12 -11.66
N GLN A 172 6.82 -3.39 -10.62
CA GLN A 172 5.38 -3.16 -10.60
C GLN A 172 4.99 -2.69 -9.20
N GLY A 173 4.63 -1.41 -9.06
CA GLY A 173 4.12 -0.89 -7.80
C GLY A 173 2.77 -1.51 -7.46
N HIS A 174 2.59 -1.90 -6.20
CA HIS A 174 1.35 -2.48 -5.68
C HIS A 174 1.19 -2.17 -4.20
N PHE A 175 -0.02 -1.80 -3.78
CA PHE A 175 -0.31 -1.58 -2.37
C PHE A 175 -0.84 -2.85 -1.70
N VAL A 176 -0.39 -3.11 -0.48
CA VAL A 176 -0.92 -4.17 0.40
C VAL A 176 -1.21 -3.60 1.79
N VAL A 177 -2.09 -4.25 2.56
CA VAL A 177 -2.30 -3.90 3.97
C VAL A 177 -1.57 -4.91 4.84
N VAL A 178 -0.56 -4.46 5.59
CA VAL A 178 0.07 -5.29 6.63
C VAL A 178 -0.84 -5.36 7.85
N CYS A 179 -1.25 -6.57 8.21
CA CYS A 179 -2.24 -6.83 9.26
C CYS A 179 -1.77 -7.85 10.29
N GLY A 180 -0.54 -8.36 10.19
CA GLY A 180 -0.02 -9.30 11.17
C GLY A 180 1.43 -9.71 10.93
N PHE A 181 1.96 -10.52 11.84
CA PHE A 181 3.26 -11.15 11.74
C PHE A 181 3.33 -12.41 12.61
N ASN A 182 4.34 -13.24 12.35
CA ASN A 182 4.75 -14.35 13.20
C ASN A 182 6.25 -14.22 13.51
N HIS A 183 6.59 -13.97 14.78
CA HIS A 183 7.97 -13.82 15.23
C HIS A 183 8.78 -15.11 15.07
N THR A 184 8.22 -16.26 15.45
CA THR A 184 8.92 -17.54 15.39
C THR A 184 9.18 -17.98 13.94
N ALA A 185 8.19 -17.82 13.07
CA ALA A 185 8.33 -18.16 11.66
C ALA A 185 9.07 -17.08 10.85
N GLY A 186 9.27 -15.88 11.41
CA GLY A 186 9.87 -14.75 10.73
C GLY A 186 9.06 -14.31 9.51
N SER A 187 7.74 -14.20 9.65
CA SER A 187 6.82 -13.90 8.55
C SER A 187 5.90 -12.71 8.81
N VAL A 188 5.38 -12.12 7.74
CA VAL A 188 4.44 -11.00 7.72
C VAL A 188 3.14 -11.45 7.08
N PHE A 189 2.02 -11.13 7.71
CA PHE A 189 0.67 -11.32 7.18
C PHE A 189 0.16 -10.03 6.55
N TYR A 190 -0.43 -10.14 5.36
CA TYR A 190 -0.94 -8.99 4.63
C TYR A 190 -2.18 -9.32 3.81
N ASN A 191 -3.10 -8.37 3.71
CA ASN A 191 -4.19 -8.42 2.75
C ASN A 191 -3.68 -7.89 1.42
N ASN A 192 -3.75 -8.71 0.39
CA ASN A 192 -3.44 -8.33 -0.97
C ASN A 192 -4.74 -8.06 -1.74
N PRO A 193 -4.99 -6.82 -2.21
CA PRO A 193 -6.23 -6.46 -2.91
C PRO A 193 -6.41 -7.18 -4.26
N ALA A 194 -5.42 -7.93 -4.75
CA ALA A 194 -5.59 -8.83 -5.89
C ALA A 194 -6.49 -10.05 -5.58
N PHE A 195 -6.69 -10.37 -4.30
CA PHE A 195 -7.53 -11.47 -3.83
C PHE A 195 -8.74 -10.94 -3.03
N SER A 196 -9.77 -11.77 -2.87
CA SER A 196 -11.02 -11.41 -2.16
C SER A 196 -11.31 -12.26 -0.93
N ASP A 197 -10.54 -13.31 -0.68
CA ASP A 197 -10.97 -14.44 0.15
C ASP A 197 -9.89 -14.95 1.12
N ARG A 198 -8.74 -14.27 1.19
CA ARG A 198 -7.58 -14.76 1.95
C ARG A 198 -6.67 -13.65 2.45
N VAL A 199 -5.98 -13.96 3.54
CA VAL A 199 -4.78 -13.25 4.00
C VAL A 199 -3.56 -13.94 3.38
N CYS A 200 -2.61 -13.16 2.88
CA CYS A 200 -1.34 -13.65 2.36
C CYS A 200 -0.27 -13.66 3.46
N CYS A 201 0.78 -14.46 3.25
CA CYS A 201 1.93 -14.56 4.14
C CYS A 201 3.21 -14.60 3.32
N THR A 202 4.27 -13.96 3.81
CA THR A 202 5.62 -14.03 3.24
C THR A 202 6.66 -13.92 4.35
N SER A 203 7.88 -14.41 4.12
CA SER A 203 9.01 -14.16 5.01
C SER A 203 9.34 -12.66 5.13
N ILE A 204 9.89 -12.26 6.28
CA ILE A 204 10.36 -10.90 6.52
C ILE A 204 11.40 -10.48 5.48
N SER A 205 12.30 -11.38 5.09
CA SER A 205 13.34 -11.08 4.09
C SER A 205 12.75 -10.73 2.73
N ASN A 206 11.79 -11.51 2.23
CA ASN A 206 11.13 -11.23 0.95
C ASN A 206 10.25 -9.98 1.02
N PHE A 207 9.57 -9.74 2.15
CA PHE A 207 8.81 -8.51 2.36
C PHE A 207 9.72 -7.27 2.33
N GLU A 208 10.84 -7.29 3.05
CA GLU A 208 11.83 -6.20 3.06
C GLU A 208 12.43 -5.97 1.67
N GLU A 209 12.80 -7.04 0.95
CA GLU A 209 13.28 -6.96 -0.42
C GLU A 209 12.25 -6.28 -1.35
N ALA A 210 10.97 -6.67 -1.25
CA ALA A 210 9.92 -6.14 -2.10
C ALA A 210 9.59 -4.67 -1.77
N ARG A 211 9.48 -4.30 -0.49
CA ARG A 211 9.09 -2.93 -0.07
C ARG A 211 10.23 -1.91 -0.11
N ARG A 212 11.50 -2.36 -0.17
CA ARG A 212 12.69 -1.49 -0.26
C ARG A 212 13.29 -1.46 -1.66
N SER A 213 12.66 -2.17 -2.60
CA SER A 213 13.06 -2.20 -4.00
C SER A 213 13.00 -0.80 -4.62
N TYR A 214 13.95 -0.49 -5.51
CA TYR A 214 13.93 0.77 -6.24
C TYR A 214 12.60 0.97 -6.99
N GLY A 215 12.01 2.16 -6.85
CA GLY A 215 10.65 2.46 -7.33
C GLY A 215 9.59 2.55 -6.24
N THR A 216 9.85 2.00 -5.03
CA THR A 216 8.88 2.02 -3.92
C THR A 216 9.05 3.19 -2.95
N ASP A 217 10.21 3.85 -2.96
CA ASP A 217 10.62 4.86 -1.95
C ASP A 217 10.51 4.41 -0.49
N GLU A 218 10.43 3.10 -0.23
CA GLU A 218 10.05 2.54 1.08
C GLU A 218 8.73 3.11 1.63
N ASP A 219 7.80 3.49 0.75
CA ASP A 219 6.55 4.14 1.10
C ASP A 219 5.69 3.27 2.03
N ILE A 220 5.45 3.79 3.23
CA ILE A 220 4.60 3.19 4.26
C ILE A 220 3.66 4.25 4.82
N LEU A 221 2.36 3.99 4.74
CA LEU A 221 1.33 4.78 5.41
C LEU A 221 0.88 4.04 6.67
N LEU A 222 1.37 4.49 7.83
CA LEU A 222 0.98 4.00 9.15
C LEU A 222 -0.40 4.57 9.51
N ILE A 223 -1.36 3.69 9.81
CA ILE A 223 -2.72 4.08 10.20
C ILE A 223 -2.97 3.68 11.64
N PHE A 224 -3.38 4.64 12.46
CA PHE A 224 -3.55 4.45 13.91
C PHE A 224 -5.01 4.18 14.24
N LYS A 225 -5.23 3.18 15.09
CA LYS A 225 -6.53 2.96 15.72
C LYS A 225 -6.76 4.07 16.73
N GLU A 226 -7.94 4.71 16.71
CA GLU A 226 -8.33 5.63 17.76
C GLU A 226 -8.43 4.89 19.09
N SER A 227 -7.92 5.53 20.15
CA SER A 227 -7.85 4.97 21.51
C SER A 227 -9.16 5.20 22.25
#